data_AF-A0A0Q0VX13-F1
#
_entry.id   AF-A0A0Q0VX13-F1
#
_cell.length_a   1.000
_cell.length_b   1.000
_cell.length_c   1.000
_cell.angle_alpha   90.00
_cell.angle_beta   90.00
_cell.angle_gamma   90.00
#
_symmetry.space_group_name_H-M   'P 1'
#
loop_
_entity.id
_entity.type
_entity.pdbx_description
1 polymer ?
#
loop_
_entity_poly.entity_id
_entity_poly.type
_entity_poly.pdbx_seq_one_letter_code
_entity_poly.pdbx_strand_id
1 'polypeptide(L)'
;MSIIKGILEEELKRLEELYVFYKDKLSECPRGSISVKDRGGKRYIYLARREGKKVVFDYVGKDIPKVKNALNERLSQRKEYHLKLRQVNANLQEVKRSLRGKRT
;
A
#
# COMPACT_ATOMS: atom_id res chain seq x y z
N MET A 1 -21.45 -18.92 -24.25
CA MET A 1 -20.71 -17.68 -23.95
C MET A 1 -19.56 -17.56 -24.93
N SER A 2 -19.28 -16.37 -25.48
CA SER A 2 -18.05 -16.17 -26.25
C SER A 2 -16.84 -16.46 -25.36
N ILE A 3 -15.85 -17.21 -25.86
CA ILE A 3 -14.62 -17.57 -25.14
C ILE A 3 -13.97 -16.32 -24.51
N ILE A 4 -13.99 -15.19 -25.23
CA ILE A 4 -13.45 -13.90 -24.77
C ILE A 4 -14.16 -13.40 -23.51
N LYS A 5 -15.48 -13.55 -23.43
CA LYS A 5 -16.25 -13.12 -22.26
C LYS A 5 -15.87 -13.95 -21.01
N GLY A 6 -15.69 -15.26 -21.17
CA GLY A 6 -15.27 -16.15 -20.08
C GLY A 6 -13.89 -15.75 -19.53
N ILE A 7 -12.93 -15.50 -20.41
CA ILE A 7 -11.58 -15.03 -20.02
C ILE A 7 -11.64 -13.71 -19.23
N LEU A 8 -12.48 -12.77 -19.66
CA LEU A 8 -12.65 -11.50 -18.96
C LEU A 8 -13.31 -11.65 -17.58
N GLU A 9 -14.25 -12.59 -17.42
CA GLU A 9 -14.88 -12.89 -16.13
C GLU A 9 -13.90 -13.55 -15.15
N GLU A 10 -13.04 -14.47 -15.62
CA GLU A 10 -11.96 -15.06 -14.83
C GLU A 10 -10.93 -14.02 -14.38
N GLU A 11 -10.49 -13.16 -15.31
CA GLU A 11 -9.55 -12.08 -15.00
C GLU A 11 -10.15 -11.06 -14.02
N LEU A 12 -11.45 -10.75 -14.16
CA LEU A 12 -12.16 -9.90 -13.22
C LEU A 12 -12.07 -10.45 -11.79
N LYS A 13 -12.37 -11.75 -11.62
CA LYS A 13 -12.30 -12.41 -10.30
C LYS A 13 -10.89 -12.38 -9.74
N ARG A 14 -9.88 -12.72 -10.54
CA ARG A 14 -8.46 -12.68 -10.14
C ARG A 14 -8.03 -11.29 -9.68
N LEU A 15 -8.46 -10.24 -10.39
CA LEU A 15 -8.15 -8.86 -10.02
C LEU A 15 -8.86 -8.40 -8.75
N GLU A 16 -10.09 -8.87 -8.49
CA GLU A 16 -10.82 -8.58 -7.24
C GLU A 16 -10.14 -9.22 -6.03
N GLU A 17 -9.66 -10.47 -6.16
CA GLU A 17 -8.86 -11.13 -5.13
C GLU A 17 -7.54 -10.38 -4.87
N LEU A 18 -6.85 -9.96 -5.94
CA LEU A 18 -5.61 -9.20 -5.85
C LEU A 18 -5.80 -7.81 -5.22
N TYR A 19 -6.95 -7.19 -5.46
CA TYR A 19 -7.33 -5.92 -4.83
C TYR A 19 -7.47 -6.06 -3.32
N VAL A 20 -8.17 -7.11 -2.85
CA VAL A 20 -8.31 -7.41 -1.42
C VAL A 20 -6.94 -7.69 -0.81
N PHE A 21 -6.13 -8.54 -1.45
CA PHE A 21 -4.78 -8.87 -1.00
C PHE A 21 -3.90 -7.62 -0.76
N TYR A 22 -3.84 -6.69 -1.73
CA TYR A 22 -3.02 -5.49 -1.54
C TYR A 22 -3.62 -4.53 -0.51
N LYS A 23 -4.94 -4.47 -0.35
CA LYS A 23 -5.56 -3.71 0.73
C LYS A 23 -5.16 -4.25 2.10
N ASP A 24 -5.18 -5.57 2.28
CA ASP A 24 -4.80 -6.21 3.54
C ASP A 24 -3.32 -5.98 3.84
N LYS A 25 -2.44 -6.14 2.84
CA LYS A 25 -1.01 -5.82 3.01
C LYS A 25 -0.74 -4.37 3.34
N LEU A 26 -1.51 -3.44 2.76
CA LEU A 26 -1.43 -2.03 3.13
C LEU A 26 -1.96 -1.74 4.54
N SER A 27 -2.82 -2.59 5.10
CA SER A 27 -3.29 -2.46 6.48
C SER A 27 -2.21 -2.89 7.49
N GLU A 28 -1.42 -3.90 7.14
CA GLU A 28 -0.31 -4.44 7.95
C GLU A 28 0.96 -3.55 7.91
N CYS A 29 1.09 -2.72 6.87
CA CYS A 29 2.27 -1.87 6.68
C CYS A 29 2.23 -0.60 7.55
N PRO A 30 3.39 -0.18 8.13
CA PRO A 30 3.46 1.05 8.92
C PRO A 30 3.07 2.27 8.09
N ARG A 31 2.29 3.17 8.68
CA ARG A 31 1.86 4.44 8.05
C ARG A 31 2.70 5.59 8.56
N GLY A 32 3.03 6.53 7.67
CA GLY A 32 3.72 7.76 8.03
C GLY A 32 5.12 7.87 7.44
N SER A 33 5.96 8.66 8.11
CA SER A 33 7.35 8.92 7.73
C SER A 33 8.28 8.77 8.93
N ILE A 34 9.56 8.57 8.65
CA ILE A 34 10.61 8.52 9.67
C ILE A 34 10.88 9.94 10.18
N SER A 35 10.83 10.12 11.49
CA SER A 35 11.24 11.33 12.19
C SER A 35 12.35 10.98 13.17
N VAL A 36 13.51 11.63 13.06
CA VAL A 36 14.61 11.44 14.01
C VAL A 36 14.62 12.60 15.00
N LYS A 37 14.78 12.28 16.29
CA LYS A 37 14.85 13.28 17.37
C LYS A 37 16.10 13.06 18.22
N ASP A 38 16.75 14.14 18.62
CA ASP A 38 17.82 14.12 19.62
C ASP A 38 17.23 14.30 21.02
N ARG A 39 17.63 13.44 21.96
CA ARG A 39 17.31 13.54 23.39
C ARG A 39 18.56 13.21 24.20
N GLY A 40 19.15 14.23 24.82
CA GLY A 40 20.34 14.06 25.67
C GLY A 40 21.56 13.54 24.91
N GLY A 41 21.78 14.02 23.68
CA GLY A 41 22.92 13.63 22.82
C GLY A 41 22.74 12.25 22.18
N LYS A 42 21.55 11.65 22.29
CA LYS A 42 21.20 10.37 21.69
C LYS A 42 20.09 10.57 20.67
N ARG A 43 20.22 9.91 19.53
CA ARG A 43 19.25 9.97 18.43
C ARG A 43 18.29 8.80 18.47
N TYR A 44 17.02 9.11 18.25
CA TYR A 44 15.91 8.17 18.31
C TYR A 44 15.00 8.31 17.10
N ILE A 45 14.54 7.18 16.59
CA ILE A 45 13.64 7.06 15.45
C ILE A 45 12.21 7.02 15.97
N TYR A 46 11.37 7.83 15.36
CA TYR A 46 9.93 7.85 15.53
C TYR A 46 9.23 7.67 14.19
N LEU A 47 8.08 7.00 14.20
CA LEU A 47 7.16 6.93 13.07
C LEU A 47 6.13 8.05 13.22
N ALA A 48 6.27 9.09 12.40
CA ALA A 48 5.37 10.24 12.38
C ALA A 48 4.20 9.98 11.44
N ARG A 49 2.97 10.02 11.95
CA ARG A 49 1.75 9.89 11.14
C ARG A 49 0.66 10.85 11.57
N ARG A 50 -0.19 11.24 10.62
CA ARG A 50 -1.37 12.06 10.91
C ARG A 50 -2.53 11.14 11.30
N GLU A 51 -3.09 11.39 12.47
CA GLU A 51 -4.33 10.76 12.96
C GLU A 51 -5.36 11.87 13.17
N GLY A 52 -6.33 11.97 12.26
CA GLY A 52 -7.29 13.07 12.24
C GLY A 52 -6.58 14.43 12.16
N LYS A 53 -6.78 15.27 13.19
CA LYS A 53 -6.22 16.64 13.25
C LYS A 53 -4.81 16.72 13.84
N LYS A 54 -4.29 15.64 14.44
CA LYS A 54 -2.98 15.63 15.13
C LYS A 54 -1.93 14.81 14.39
N VAL A 55 -0.66 15.14 14.60
CA VAL A 55 0.48 14.30 14.20
C VAL A 55 0.96 13.53 15.43
N VAL A 56 0.97 12.21 15.33
CA VAL A 56 1.43 11.28 16.37
C VAL A 56 2.84 10.81 16.00
N PHE A 57 3.71 10.69 17.00
CA PHE A 57 5.08 10.21 16.86
C PHE A 57 5.27 8.95 17.71
N ASP A 58 5.20 7.80 17.07
CA ASP A 58 5.41 6.54 17.78
C ASP A 58 6.89 6.22 17.86
N TYR A 59 7.39 5.90 19.04
CA TYR A 59 8.78 5.51 19.23
C TYR A 59 9.06 4.16 18.55
N VAL A 60 10.11 4.10 17.75
CA VAL A 60 10.54 2.88 17.07
C VAL A 60 11.80 2.30 17.72
N GLY A 61 12.77 3.15 18.04
CA GLY A 61 14.05 2.69 18.57
C GLY A 61 15.14 3.74 18.52
N LYS A 62 16.36 3.36 18.89
CA LYS A 62 17.57 4.17 18.68
C LYS A 62 17.85 4.32 17.18
N ASP A 63 18.45 5.44 16.79
CA ASP A 63 18.89 5.68 15.40
C ASP A 63 20.16 4.89 15.08
N ILE A 64 19.98 3.57 14.93
CA ILE A 64 21.01 2.65 14.48
C ILE A 64 20.65 2.11 13.09
N PRO A 65 21.64 1.80 12.22
CA PRO A 65 21.39 1.38 10.84
C PRO A 65 20.40 0.23 10.72
N LYS A 66 20.51 -0.80 11.59
CA LYS A 66 19.60 -1.95 11.58
C LYS A 66 18.13 -1.56 11.73
N VAL A 67 17.80 -0.72 12.72
CA VAL A 67 16.42 -0.28 13.00
C VAL A 67 15.92 0.62 11.88
N LYS A 68 16.77 1.55 11.43
CA LYS A 68 16.44 2.49 10.36
C LYS A 68 16.16 1.79 9.03
N ASN A 69 17.00 0.83 8.66
CA ASN A 69 16.89 0.09 7.40
C ASN A 69 15.64 -0.79 7.41
N ALA A 70 15.39 -1.54 8.48
CA ALA A 70 14.18 -2.35 8.61
C ALA A 70 12.89 -1.50 8.51
N LEU A 71 12.88 -0.30 9.10
CA LEU A 71 11.72 0.60 8.97
C LEU A 71 11.58 1.16 7.55
N ASN A 72 12.69 1.56 6.92
CA ASN A 72 12.71 2.04 5.54
C ASN A 72 12.21 0.97 4.56
N GLU A 73 12.64 -0.29 4.71
CA GLU A 73 12.18 -1.40 3.88
C GLU A 73 10.67 -1.58 3.97
N ARG A 74 10.11 -1.58 5.18
CA ARG A 74 8.65 -1.69 5.38
C ARG A 74 7.90 -0.50 4.77
N LEU A 75 8.44 0.71 4.87
CA LEU A 75 7.84 1.90 4.24
C LEU A 75 7.96 1.87 2.70
N SER A 76 9.06 1.33 2.17
CA SER A 76 9.24 1.14 0.73
C SER A 76 8.26 0.11 0.18
N GLN A 77 8.16 -1.04 0.85
CA GLN A 77 7.21 -2.09 0.51
C GLN A 77 5.76 -1.58 0.52
N ARG A 78 5.41 -0.72 1.49
CA ARG A 78 4.12 -0.03 1.50
C ARG A 78 3.88 0.79 0.23
N LYS A 79 4.88 1.55 -0.24
CA LYS A 79 4.77 2.35 -1.48
C LYS A 79 4.55 1.45 -2.67
N GLU A 80 5.28 0.34 -2.77
CA GLU A 80 5.10 -0.65 -3.84
C GLU A 80 3.68 -1.24 -3.84
N TYR A 81 3.15 -1.63 -2.68
CA TYR A 81 1.78 -2.12 -2.59
C TYR A 81 0.75 -1.06 -2.99
N HIS A 82 0.98 0.22 -2.67
CA HIS A 82 0.13 1.31 -3.15
C HIS A 82 0.14 1.43 -4.69
N LEU A 83 1.32 1.32 -5.31
CA LEU A 83 1.44 1.34 -6.77
C LEU A 83 0.73 0.14 -7.42
N LYS A 84 0.96 -1.06 -6.89
CA LYS A 84 0.32 -2.29 -7.38
C LYS A 84 -1.21 -2.22 -7.21
N LEU A 85 -1.70 -1.74 -6.07
CA LEU A 85 -3.14 -1.54 -5.85
C LEU A 85 -3.73 -0.54 -6.85
N ARG A 86 -3.02 0.55 -7.16
CA ARG A 86 -3.46 1.52 -8.17
C ARG A 86 -3.56 0.87 -9.55
N GLN A 87 -2.59 0.05 -9.93
CA GLN A 87 -2.62 -0.70 -11.18
C GLN A 87 -3.79 -1.69 -11.23
N VAL A 88 -4.01 -2.45 -10.16
CA VAL A 88 -5.14 -3.39 -10.06
C VAL A 88 -6.47 -2.67 -10.22
N ASN A 89 -6.64 -1.49 -9.60
CA ASN A 89 -7.85 -0.69 -9.79
C ASN A 89 -8.04 -0.23 -11.24
N ALA A 90 -6.97 0.19 -11.91
CA ALA A 90 -7.05 0.58 -13.33
C ALA A 90 -7.48 -0.60 -14.19
N ASN A 91 -6.85 -1.77 -14.02
CA ASN A 91 -7.20 -3.00 -14.74
C ASN A 91 -8.65 -3.44 -14.45
N LEU A 92 -9.10 -3.36 -13.20
CA LEU A 92 -10.50 -3.66 -12.84
C LEU A 92 -11.48 -2.77 -13.58
N GLN A 93 -11.19 -1.47 -13.68
CA GLN A 93 -12.05 -0.54 -14.42
C GLN A 93 -12.09 -0.87 -15.91
N GLU A 94 -10.95 -1.23 -16.49
CA GLU A 94 -10.86 -1.63 -17.89
C GLU A 94 -11.65 -2.91 -18.17
N VAL A 95 -11.44 -3.97 -17.40
CA VAL A 95 -12.16 -5.25 -17.55
C VAL A 95 -13.67 -5.05 -17.36
N LYS A 96 -14.08 -4.28 -16.35
CA LYS A 96 -15.50 -3.95 -16.12
C LYS A 96 -16.11 -3.18 -17.28
N ARG A 97 -15.37 -2.28 -17.93
CA ARG A 97 -15.82 -1.57 -19.15
C ARG A 97 -15.95 -2.52 -20.34
N SER A 98 -14.98 -3.38 -20.56
CA SER A 98 -14.99 -4.37 -21.64
C SER A 98 -16.15 -5.36 -21.53
N LEU A 99 -16.45 -5.85 -20.31
CA LEU A 99 -17.58 -6.75 -20.05
C LEU A 99 -18.96 -6.10 -20.23
N ARG A 100 -19.08 -4.78 -20.01
CA ARG A 100 -20.35 -4.04 -20.19
C ARG A 100 -20.68 -3.76 -21.65
N GLY A 101 -19.71 -3.90 -22.56
CA GLY A 101 -19.84 -3.56 -23.96
C GLY A 101 -19.83 -2.04 -24.19
N LYS A 102 -19.25 -1.63 -25.32
CA LYS A 102 -19.44 -0.28 -25.89
C LYS A 102 -20.95 -0.06 -26.05
N ARG A 103 -21.55 0.77 -25.19
CA ARG A 103 -22.78 1.48 -25.56
C ARG A 103 -22.37 2.56 -26.56
N THR A 104 -22.28 2.18 -27.82
CA THR A 104 -22.27 3.06 -28.99
C THR A 104 -23.16 2.43 -30.02
#